data_AF-A0A7W9S630-F1
#
_entry.id   AF-A0A7W9S630-F1
#
_cell.length_a   1.000
_cell.length_b   1.000
_cell.length_c   1.000
_cell.angle_alpha   90.00
_cell.angle_beta   90.00
_cell.angle_gamma   90.00
#
_symmetry.space_group_name_H-M   'P 1'
#
loop_
_entity.id
_entity.type
_entity.pdbx_description
1 polymer ?
#
loop_
_entity_poly.entity_id
_entity_poly.type
_entity_poly.pdbx_seq_one_letter_code
_entity_poly.pdbx_strand_id
1 'polypeptide(L)'
;MNNHKIISIDGGSAAYWRERKLAFRLIREAELAAERLANAPMYLHGGYDEDGDVIPIENLGPHDDMEDAIRAIEADPTAVSILVAQRITRIGGYDIASVICKLGAD
;
A
#
# COMPACT_ATOMS: atom_id res chain seq x y z
N MET A 1 25.92 -15.33 -2.64
CA MET A 1 26.77 -14.31 -1.97
C MET A 1 25.84 -13.20 -1.55
N ASN A 2 25.61 -12.97 -0.26
CA ASN A 2 24.64 -11.95 0.17
C ASN A 2 25.22 -10.57 -0.09
N ASN A 3 24.73 -9.91 -1.13
CA ASN A 3 25.18 -8.60 -1.57
C ASN A 3 24.55 -7.51 -0.68
N HIS A 4 24.96 -7.46 0.60
CA HIS A 4 24.46 -6.45 1.54
C HIS A 4 24.99 -5.08 1.12
N LYS A 5 24.19 -4.35 0.33
CA LYS A 5 24.43 -2.95 0.04
C LYS A 5 24.39 -2.18 1.37
N ILE A 6 25.55 -1.76 1.86
CA ILE A 6 25.65 -0.92 3.05
C ILE A 6 25.03 0.43 2.71
N ILE A 7 23.91 0.77 3.36
CA ILE A 7 23.22 2.04 3.19
C ILE A 7 23.76 3.02 4.23
N SER A 8 24.34 4.14 3.79
CA SER A 8 24.76 5.21 4.69
C SER A 8 23.54 5.90 5.31
N ILE A 9 23.55 6.07 6.63
CA ILE A 9 22.50 6.75 7.39
C ILE A 9 23.05 8.10 7.85
N ASP A 10 22.42 9.19 7.39
CA ASP A 10 22.66 10.53 7.93
C ASP A 10 21.59 10.89 8.96
N GLY A 11 21.78 10.39 10.18
CA GLY A 11 20.85 10.65 11.29
C GLY A 11 20.78 12.11 11.74
N GLY A 12 21.72 12.97 11.32
CA GLY A 12 21.69 14.41 11.60
C GLY A 12 20.90 15.21 10.58
N SER A 13 20.58 14.63 9.42
CA SER A 13 19.91 15.33 8.33
C SER A 13 18.40 15.45 8.53
N ALA A 14 17.90 16.68 8.45
CA ALA A 14 16.46 16.95 8.42
C ALA A 14 15.79 16.36 7.17
N ALA A 15 16.51 16.24 6.05
CA ALA A 15 15.98 15.60 4.83
C ALA A 15 15.77 14.11 5.05
N TYR A 16 16.77 13.42 5.63
CA TYR A 16 16.70 12.00 5.97
C TYR A 16 15.47 11.65 6.82
N TRP A 17 15.19 12.45 7.85
CA TRP A 17 14.02 12.25 8.71
C TRP A 17 12.70 12.58 8.03
N ARG A 18 12.69 13.55 7.10
CA ARG A 18 11.48 13.91 6.34
C ARG A 18 11.07 12.80 5.39
N GLU A 19 12.02 12.23 4.67
CA GLU A 19 11.81 11.09 3.76
C GLU A 19 11.27 9.88 4.53
N ARG A 20 11.85 9.57 5.70
CA ARG A 20 11.34 8.47 6.55
C ARG A 20 9.94 8.72 7.09
N LYS A 21 9.64 9.95 7.52
CA LYS A 21 8.28 10.29 7.97
C LYS A 21 7.26 10.14 6.83
N LEU A 22 7.63 10.50 5.60
CA LEU A 22 6.79 10.28 4.44
C LEU A 22 6.60 8.78 4.17
N ALA A 23 7.69 8.02 4.11
CA ALA A 23 7.65 6.59 3.86
C ALA A 23 6.78 5.82 4.89
N PHE A 24 6.94 6.09 6.18
CA PHE A 24 6.10 5.48 7.22
C PHE A 24 4.64 5.92 7.13
N ARG A 25 4.37 7.15 6.68
CA ARG A 25 3.00 7.60 6.43
C ARG A 25 2.37 6.79 5.30
N LEU A 26 3.07 6.61 4.18
CA LEU A 26 2.58 5.85 3.03
C LEU A 26 2.28 4.39 3.40
N ILE A 27 3.18 3.76 4.17
CA ILE A 27 2.95 2.40 4.68
C ILE A 27 1.68 2.35 5.54
N ARG A 28 1.52 3.29 6.48
CA ARG A 28 0.32 3.38 7.31
C ARG A 28 -0.95 3.63 6.50
N GLU A 29 -0.89 4.46 5.46
CA GLU A 29 -2.02 4.75 4.58
C GLU A 29 -2.47 3.48 3.82
N ALA A 30 -1.54 2.64 3.36
CA ALA A 30 -1.86 1.35 2.76
C ALA A 30 -2.45 0.36 3.77
N GLU A 31 -1.95 0.32 5.01
CA GLU A 31 -2.55 -0.51 6.07
C GLU A 31 -3.99 -0.09 6.38
N LEU A 32 -4.26 1.23 6.44
CA LEU A 32 -5.60 1.76 6.64
C LEU A 32 -6.52 1.52 5.43
N ALA A 33 -5.99 1.62 4.21
CA ALA A 33 -6.75 1.28 3.00
C ALA A 33 -7.13 -0.20 2.99
N ALA A 34 -6.21 -1.09 3.36
CA ALA A 34 -6.48 -2.52 3.50
C ALA A 34 -7.57 -2.80 4.55
N GLU A 35 -7.51 -2.14 5.72
CA GLU A 35 -8.54 -2.27 6.75
C GLU A 35 -9.91 -1.77 6.25
N ARG A 36 -9.95 -0.63 5.55
CA ARG A 36 -11.20 -0.11 4.96
C ARG A 36 -11.77 -1.06 3.92
N LEU A 37 -10.93 -1.57 3.03
CA LEU A 37 -11.32 -2.52 2.00
C LEU A 37 -11.90 -3.80 2.62
N ALA A 38 -11.26 -4.35 3.64
CA ALA A 38 -11.73 -5.55 4.33
C ALA A 38 -13.10 -5.38 5.02
N ASN A 39 -13.44 -4.14 5.40
CA ASN A 39 -14.70 -3.82 6.10
C ASN A 39 -15.76 -3.18 5.18
N ALA A 40 -15.43 -2.89 3.93
CA ALA A 40 -16.35 -2.23 3.01
C ALA A 40 -17.40 -3.22 2.48
N PRO A 41 -18.67 -2.81 2.34
CA PRO A 41 -19.66 -3.64 1.66
C PRO A 41 -19.31 -3.76 0.18
N MET A 42 -19.49 -4.94 -0.40
CA MET A 42 -19.26 -5.19 -1.83
C MET A 42 -20.26 -4.42 -2.72
N TYR A 43 -21.49 -4.26 -2.23
CA TYR A 43 -22.57 -3.55 -2.93
C TYR A 43 -23.17 -2.46 -2.04
N LEU A 44 -23.41 -1.30 -2.63
CA LEU A 44 -24.17 -0.20 -2.05
C LEU A 44 -25.62 -0.26 -2.56
N HIS A 45 -26.55 0.25 -1.75
CA HIS A 45 -27.96 0.35 -2.14
C HIS A 45 -28.17 1.54 -3.09
N GLY A 46 -28.46 1.25 -4.36
CA GLY A 46 -28.67 2.23 -5.42
C GLY A 46 -30.09 2.75 -5.57
N GLY A 47 -31.05 2.22 -4.80
CA GLY A 47 -32.47 2.52 -4.95
C GLY A 47 -33.27 1.28 -5.28
N TYR A 48 -34.53 1.51 -5.68
CA TYR A 48 -35.41 0.49 -6.24
C TYR A 48 -35.69 0.80 -7.71
N ASP A 49 -35.80 -0.21 -8.55
CA ASP A 49 -36.25 -0.07 -9.93
C ASP A 49 -37.78 0.01 -10.04
N GLU A 50 -38.29 -0.01 -11.27
CA GLU A 50 -39.73 0.10 -11.56
C GLU A 50 -40.56 -1.07 -11.03
N ASP A 51 -39.93 -2.24 -10.83
CA ASP A 51 -40.55 -3.45 -10.32
C ASP A 51 -40.43 -3.55 -8.78
N GLY A 52 -39.72 -2.60 -8.16
CA GLY A 52 -39.49 -2.55 -6.72
C GLY A 52 -38.31 -3.41 -6.25
N ASP A 53 -37.45 -3.87 -7.17
CA ASP A 53 -36.24 -4.62 -6.86
C ASP A 53 -35.09 -3.68 -6.51
N VAL A 54 -34.21 -4.10 -5.59
CA VAL A 54 -33.04 -3.30 -5.18
C VAL A 54 -32.04 -3.23 -6.34
N ILE A 55 -31.62 -2.02 -6.69
CA ILE A 55 -30.53 -1.79 -7.64
C ILE A 55 -29.20 -1.85 -6.89
N PRO A 56 -28.35 -2.87 -7.09
CA PRO A 56 -27.03 -2.90 -6.47
C PRO A 56 -26.06 -1.98 -7.22
N ILE A 57 -25.27 -1.21 -6.48
CA ILE A 57 -24.13 -0.46 -7.03
C ILE A 57 -22.85 -1.11 -6.53
N GLU A 58 -21.96 -1.51 -7.43
CA GLU A 58 -20.65 -2.06 -7.05
C GLU A 58 -19.80 -1.02 -6.33
N ASN A 59 -19.29 -1.39 -5.16
CA ASN A 59 -18.47 -0.50 -4.34
C ASN A 59 -16.98 -0.72 -4.64
N LEU A 60 -16.53 -0.25 -5.80
CA LEU A 60 -15.13 -0.43 -6.23
C LEU A 60 -14.17 0.57 -5.59
N GLY A 61 -14.66 1.69 -5.04
CA GLY A 61 -13.82 2.75 -4.47
C GLY A 61 -12.77 2.26 -3.44
N PRO A 62 -13.11 1.37 -2.49
CA PRO A 62 -12.12 0.81 -1.56
C PRO A 62 -11.01 -0.01 -2.23
N HIS A 63 -11.30 -0.64 -3.38
CA HIS A 63 -10.28 -1.34 -4.17
C HIS A 63 -9.36 -0.33 -4.86
N ASP A 64 -9.93 0.72 -5.47
CA ASP A 64 -9.17 1.80 -6.11
C ASP A 64 -8.24 2.49 -5.09
N ASP A 65 -8.75 2.82 -3.90
CA ASP A 65 -7.98 3.41 -2.80
C ASP A 65 -6.80 2.51 -2.38
N MET A 66 -7.01 1.19 -2.35
CA MET A 66 -5.97 0.22 -2.01
C MET A 66 -4.89 0.15 -3.10
N GLU A 67 -5.28 0.14 -4.37
CA GLU A 67 -4.34 0.17 -5.51
C GLU A 67 -3.51 1.46 -5.52
N ASP A 68 -4.14 2.60 -5.26
CA ASP A 68 -3.47 3.90 -5.17
C ASP A 68 -2.45 3.93 -4.03
N ALA A 69 -2.80 3.37 -2.87
CA ALA A 69 -1.89 3.29 -1.73
C ALA A 69 -0.67 2.39 -2.00
N ILE A 70 -0.88 1.25 -2.65
CA ILE A 70 0.23 0.38 -3.07
C ILE A 70 1.11 1.10 -4.10
N ARG A 71 0.52 1.76 -5.10
CA ARG A 71 1.27 2.53 -6.11
C ARG A 71 2.11 3.64 -5.48
N ALA A 72 1.58 4.31 -4.45
CA ALA A 72 2.32 5.34 -3.72
C ALA A 72 3.52 4.76 -2.96
N ILE A 73 3.39 3.59 -2.35
CA ILE A 73 4.53 2.87 -1.75
C ILE A 73 5.57 2.52 -2.81
N GLU A 74 5.15 1.95 -3.95
CA GLU A 74 6.08 1.56 -5.01
C GLU A 74 6.86 2.75 -5.60
N ALA A 75 6.22 3.92 -5.64
CA ALA A 75 6.83 5.15 -6.10
C ALA A 75 7.81 5.78 -5.09
N ASP A 76 7.81 5.37 -3.82
CA ASP A 76 8.70 5.90 -2.78
C ASP A 76 9.86 4.91 -2.48
N PRO A 77 11.10 5.22 -2.90
CA PRO A 77 12.24 4.34 -2.69
C PRO A 77 12.56 4.06 -1.22
N THR A 78 12.22 5.00 -0.32
CA THR A 78 12.46 4.85 1.12
C THR A 78 11.45 3.88 1.72
N ALA A 79 10.17 3.98 1.34
CA ALA A 79 9.12 3.03 1.74
C ALA A 79 9.46 1.61 1.26
N VAL A 80 9.81 1.46 -0.02
CA VAL A 80 10.26 0.16 -0.56
C VAL A 80 11.48 -0.35 0.21
N SER A 81 12.49 0.48 0.48
CA SER A 81 13.68 0.05 1.23
C SER A 81 13.35 -0.40 2.64
N ILE A 82 12.43 0.27 3.33
CA ILE A 82 11.97 -0.09 4.67
C ILE A 82 11.26 -1.45 4.65
N LEU A 83 10.41 -1.70 3.66
CA LEU A 83 9.67 -2.96 3.53
C LEU A 83 10.58 -4.12 3.11
N VAL A 84 11.56 -3.88 2.22
CA VAL A 84 12.62 -4.86 1.90
C VAL A 84 13.40 -5.26 3.15
N ALA A 85 13.82 -4.29 3.97
CA ALA A 85 14.56 -4.57 5.20
C ALA A 85 13.75 -5.42 6.19
N GLN A 86 12.41 -5.29 6.18
CA GLN A 86 11.50 -6.08 7.00
C GLN A 86 11.02 -7.38 6.33
N ARG A 87 11.38 -7.61 5.06
CA ARG A 87 10.87 -8.70 4.21
C ARG A 87 9.34 -8.74 4.11
N ILE A 88 8.69 -7.58 4.15
CA ILE A 88 7.25 -7.46 3.96
C ILE A 88 6.97 -7.28 2.47
N THR A 89 6.45 -8.32 1.81
CA THR A 89 6.18 -8.33 0.36
C THR A 89 4.73 -7.98 -0.01
N ARG A 90 3.84 -7.88 0.98
CA ARG A 90 2.41 -7.65 0.77
C ARG A 90 1.78 -6.85 1.91
N ILE A 91 0.76 -6.07 1.59
CA ILE A 91 -0.11 -5.38 2.55
C ILE A 91 -1.55 -5.62 2.10
N GLY A 92 -2.46 -6.00 3.00
CA GLY A 92 -3.87 -6.21 2.67
C GLY A 92 -4.14 -7.29 1.61
N GLY A 93 -3.21 -8.23 1.40
CA GLY A 93 -3.29 -9.22 0.32
C GLY A 93 -2.79 -8.73 -1.04
N TYR A 94 -2.44 -7.45 -1.18
CA TYR A 94 -1.84 -6.89 -2.38
C TYR A 94 -0.31 -7.02 -2.32
N ASP A 95 0.26 -7.53 -3.39
CA ASP A 95 1.70 -7.67 -3.53
C ASP A 95 2.37 -6.33 -3.85
N ILE A 96 3.56 -6.13 -3.28
CA ILE A 96 4.40 -4.96 -3.51
C ILE A 96 5.52 -5.42 -4.44
N ALA A 97 5.27 -5.34 -5.75
CA ALA A 97 6.14 -5.91 -6.79
C ALA A 97 7.58 -5.40 -6.68
N SER A 98 7.75 -4.11 -6.37
CA SER A 98 9.06 -3.49 -6.14
C SER A 98 9.85 -4.12 -4.99
N VAL A 99 9.18 -4.60 -3.95
CA VAL A 99 9.83 -5.31 -2.83
C VAL A 99 10.15 -6.75 -3.22
N ILE A 100 9.20 -7.45 -3.85
CA ILE A 100 9.38 -8.83 -4.31
C ILE A 100 10.56 -8.92 -5.27
N CYS A 101 10.63 -8.02 -6.26
CA CYS A 101 11.73 -7.95 -7.22
C CYS A 101 13.07 -7.75 -6.52
N LYS A 102 13.15 -6.85 -5.53
CA LYS A 102 14.39 -6.60 -4.78
C LYS A 102 14.83 -7.77 -3.90
N LEU A 103 13.91 -8.58 -3.40
CA LEU A 103 14.23 -9.77 -2.59
C LEU A 103 14.51 -11.02 -3.45
N GLY A 104 13.95 -11.08 -4.65
CA GLY A 104 14.17 -12.18 -5.60
C GLY A 104 15.38 -11.99 -6.52
N ALA A 105 15.97 -10.80 -6.56
CA ALA A 105 17.19 -10.49 -7.30
C ALA A 105 18.49 -10.85 -6.55
N ASP A 106 18.40 -11.61 -5.45
CA ASP A 106 19.52 -12.07 -4.61
C ASP A 106 20.05 -13.47 -5.01
#